data_AF-A0A7C6S6N2-F1
#
_entry.id   AF-A0A7C6S6N2-F1
#
_cell.length_a   1.000
_cell.length_b   1.000
_cell.length_c   1.000
_cell.angle_alpha   90.00
_cell.angle_beta   90.00
_cell.angle_gamma   90.00
#
_symmetry.space_group_name_H-M   'P 1'
#
loop_
_entity.id
_entity.type
_entity.pdbx_description
1 polymer ?
#
loop_
_entity_poly.entity_id
_entity_poly.type
_entity_poly.pdbx_seq_one_letter_code
_entity_poly.pdbx_strand_id
1 'polypeptide(L)'
;MKKTLYYKEWTSPVAWASDKNPEKVSGYIEYSMYFDFKQGLRFSISVPNYSYCTRSPFKCIFLALEHSDVGMGKYQRLKERTR
;
A
#
# COMPACT_ATOMS: atom_id res chain seq x y z
N MET A 1 -12.19 -14.96 -11.52
CA MET A 1 -10.92 -14.75 -12.28
C MET A 1 -10.26 -13.46 -11.82
N LYS A 2 -8.96 -13.49 -11.48
CA LYS A 2 -8.18 -12.30 -11.07
C LYS A 2 -7.36 -11.77 -12.25
N LYS A 3 -7.35 -10.45 -12.45
CA LYS A 3 -6.46 -9.76 -13.39
C LYS A 3 -5.80 -8.58 -12.69
N THR A 4 -4.48 -8.59 -12.57
CA THR A 4 -3.74 -7.44 -12.04
C THR A 4 -3.73 -6.35 -13.11
N LEU A 5 -4.29 -5.19 -12.78
CA LEU A 5 -4.38 -4.04 -13.67
C LEU A 5 -3.14 -3.15 -13.55
N TYR A 6 -2.59 -3.05 -12.34
CA TYR A 6 -1.40 -2.29 -12.07
C TYR A 6 -0.62 -2.92 -10.93
N TYR A 7 0.70 -3.00 -11.09
CA TYR A 7 1.61 -3.40 -10.04
C TYR A 7 2.83 -2.52 -10.11
N LYS A 8 3.20 -1.94 -8.97
CA LYS A 8 4.44 -1.17 -8.86
C LYS A 8 5.07 -1.40 -7.50
N GLU A 9 6.31 -1.82 -7.53
CA GLU A 9 7.19 -1.80 -6.38
C GLU A 9 7.94 -0.47 -6.34
N TRP A 10 8.23 -0.01 -5.14
CA TRP A 10 9.07 1.15 -4.93
C TRP A 10 9.91 0.93 -3.67
N THR A 11 11.06 1.59 -3.65
CA THR A 11 11.91 1.66 -2.48
C THR A 11 12.14 3.13 -2.18
N SER A 12 12.02 3.53 -0.92
CA SER A 12 12.31 4.89 -0.50
C SER A 12 13.35 4.86 0.63
N PRO A 13 14.34 5.76 0.60
CA PRO A 13 15.18 5.99 1.77
C PRO A 13 14.28 6.51 2.91
N VAL A 14 14.43 5.95 4.11
CA VAL A 14 13.78 6.51 5.28
C VAL A 14 14.35 7.91 5.50
N ALA A 15 13.50 8.94 5.49
CA ALA A 15 13.90 10.27 5.92
C ALA A 15 14.51 10.11 7.32
N TRP A 16 15.76 10.55 7.50
CA TRP A 16 16.57 10.41 8.72
C TRP A 16 17.30 9.07 8.95
N ALA A 17 17.45 8.19 7.95
CA ALA A 17 18.38 7.08 8.07
C ALA A 17 19.80 7.59 8.34
N SER A 18 20.49 6.99 9.32
CA SER A 18 21.90 7.32 9.61
C SER A 18 22.75 6.93 8.39
N ASP A 19 23.72 7.76 8.00
CA ASP A 19 24.65 7.45 6.89
C ASP A 19 25.36 6.09 7.05
N LYS A 20 25.38 5.53 8.27
CA LYS A 20 25.98 4.23 8.60
C LYS A 20 25.10 3.01 8.31
N ASN A 21 23.78 3.17 8.18
CA ASN A 21 22.85 2.09 7.77
C ASN A 21 21.59 2.71 7.16
N PRO A 22 21.54 2.91 5.83
CA PRO A 22 20.36 3.40 5.16
C PRO A 22 19.31 2.30 5.11
N GLU A 23 18.50 2.17 6.16
CA GLU A 23 17.29 1.36 6.10
C GLU A 23 16.41 1.90 4.96
N LYS A 24 16.19 1.05 3.96
CA LYS A 24 15.29 1.35 2.83
C LYS A 24 13.96 0.70 3.13
N VAL A 25 12.89 1.49 3.09
CA VAL A 25 11.53 0.93 3.14
C VAL A 25 11.17 0.49 1.74
N SER A 26 10.90 -0.80 1.59
CA SER A 26 10.27 -1.35 0.40
C SER A 26 8.75 -1.30 0.56
N GLY A 27 8.07 -0.94 -0.52
CA GLY A 27 6.62 -0.93 -0.59
C GLY A 27 6.16 -1.36 -1.97
N TYR A 28 4.88 -1.71 -2.06
CA TYR A 28 4.24 -2.07 -3.31
C TYR A 28 2.86 -1.44 -3.39
N ILE A 29 2.35 -1.32 -4.61
CA ILE A 29 0.95 -1.03 -4.88
C ILE A 29 0.50 -2.08 -5.88
N GLU A 30 -0.48 -2.89 -5.49
CA GLU A 30 -1.13 -3.85 -6.36
C GLU A 30 -2.59 -3.46 -6.55
N TYR A 31 -2.99 -3.20 -7.78
CA TYR A 31 -4.37 -2.97 -8.15
C TYR A 31 -4.87 -4.12 -9.03
N SER A 32 -5.87 -4.83 -8.54
CA SER A 32 -6.38 -6.06 -9.12
C SER A 32 -7.87 -6.00 -9.37
N MET A 33 -8.30 -6.58 -10.48
CA MET A 33 -9.69 -6.75 -10.86
C MET A 33 -10.09 -8.21 -10.66
N TYR A 34 -11.23 -8.42 -10.03
CA TYR A 34 -11.83 -9.73 -9.81
C TYR A 34 -13.14 -9.78 -10.56
N PHE A 35 -13.33 -10.84 -11.35
CA PHE A 35 -14.61 -11.14 -11.99
C PHE A 35 -15.16 -12.44 -11.41
N ASP A 36 -16.33 -12.33 -10.78
CA ASP A 36 -17.09 -13.46 -10.23
C ASP A 36 -18.51 -13.47 -10.81
N PHE A 37 -18.96 -14.64 -11.29
CA PHE A 37 -20.29 -14.77 -11.89
C PHE A 37 -21.45 -14.37 -10.95
N LYS A 38 -21.29 -14.58 -9.64
CA LYS A 38 -22.33 -14.23 -8.64
C LYS A 38 -22.32 -12.77 -8.22
N GLN A 39 -21.15 -12.14 -8.21
CA GLN A 39 -20.94 -10.84 -7.56
C GLN A 39 -20.56 -9.71 -8.53
N GLY A 40 -20.30 -10.08 -9.79
CA GLY A 40 -19.92 -9.20 -10.88
C GLY A 40 -18.45 -8.81 -10.84
N LEU A 41 -18.16 -7.63 -11.37
CA LEU A 41 -16.84 -7.03 -11.39
C LEU A 41 -16.51 -6.37 -10.04
N ARG A 42 -15.30 -6.60 -9.55
CA ARG A 42 -14.76 -6.02 -8.33
C ARG A 42 -13.34 -5.55 -8.55
N PHE A 43 -12.95 -4.56 -7.79
CA PHE A 43 -11.63 -3.96 -7.81
C PHE A 43 -11.06 -3.99 -6.41
N SER A 44 -9.83 -4.46 -6.29
CA SER A 44 -9.08 -4.55 -5.06
C SER A 44 -7.79 -3.76 -5.22
N ILE A 45 -7.41 -3.04 -4.19
CA ILE A 45 -6.11 -2.40 -4.09
C ILE A 45 -5.43 -2.89 -2.82
N SER A 46 -4.13 -3.17 -2.92
CA SER A 46 -3.29 -3.63 -1.82
C SER A 46 -2.03 -2.79 -1.78
N VAL A 47 -1.73 -2.31 -0.59
CA VAL A 47 -0.57 -1.49 -0.21
C VAL A 47 -0.05 -2.13 1.09
N PRO A 48 1.25 -2.07 1.44
CA PRO A 48 1.83 -2.79 2.58
C PRO A 48 1.01 -2.81 3.89
N ASN A 49 0.35 -1.69 4.23
CA ASN A 49 -0.41 -1.55 5.47
C ASN A 49 -1.94 -1.54 5.28
N TYR A 50 -2.44 -1.57 4.05
CA TYR A 50 -3.85 -1.37 3.76
C TYR A 50 -4.28 -2.14 2.52
N SER A 51 -5.37 -2.88 2.63
CA SER A 51 -6.04 -3.49 1.49
C SER A 51 -7.53 -3.21 1.54
N TYR A 52 -8.11 -2.99 0.36
CA TYR A 52 -9.53 -2.70 0.24
C TYR A 52 -10.10 -3.27 -1.06
N CYS A 53 -11.38 -3.64 -1.03
CA CYS A 53 -12.08 -4.21 -2.18
C CYS A 53 -13.47 -3.59 -2.31
N THR A 54 -13.82 -3.15 -3.51
CA THR A 54 -15.11 -2.52 -3.83
C THR A 54 -15.50 -2.76 -5.28
N ARG A 55 -16.77 -2.51 -5.61
CA ARG A 55 -17.28 -2.55 -6.99
C ARG A 55 -16.91 -1.31 -7.80
N SER A 56 -16.60 -0.18 -7.13
CA SER A 56 -16.21 1.06 -7.81
C SER A 56 -14.68 1.15 -7.90
N PRO A 57 -14.11 1.23 -9.12
CA PRO A 57 -12.66 1.28 -9.30
C PRO A 57 -12.04 2.54 -8.66
N PHE A 58 -12.68 3.70 -8.85
CA PHE A 58 -12.18 4.97 -8.32
C PHE A 58 -12.23 5.04 -6.80
N LYS A 59 -13.31 4.53 -6.19
CA LYS A 59 -13.42 4.49 -4.73
C LYS A 59 -12.30 3.65 -4.11
N CYS A 60 -11.92 2.56 -4.79
CA CYS A 60 -10.80 1.72 -4.36
C CYS A 60 -9.50 2.52 -4.32
N ILE A 61 -9.21 3.25 -5.41
CA ILE A 61 -8.00 4.06 -5.55
C ILE A 61 -7.98 5.21 -4.52
N PHE A 62 -9.07 5.96 -4.37
CA PHE A 62 -9.12 7.08 -3.42
C PHE A 62 -8.94 6.62 -1.98
N LEU A 63 -9.55 5.50 -1.58
CA LEU A 63 -9.36 4.95 -0.23
C LEU A 63 -7.91 4.53 0.01
N ALA A 64 -7.26 3.93 -0.99
CA ALA A 64 -5.82 3.67 -0.88
C ALA A 64 -5.03 4.96 -0.74
N LEU A 65 -5.30 6.00 -1.53
CA LEU A 65 -4.57 7.27 -1.40
C LEU A 65 -4.78 7.95 -0.04
N GLU A 66 -5.99 7.87 0.52
CA GLU A 66 -6.33 8.45 1.83
C GLU A 66 -5.72 7.66 3.00
N HIS A 67 -5.63 6.33 2.88
CA HIS A 67 -5.23 5.44 3.98
C HIS A 67 -3.85 4.81 3.78
N SER A 68 -3.20 5.03 2.63
CA SER A 68 -1.82 4.59 2.41
C SER A 68 -0.87 5.49 3.20
N ASP A 69 -0.84 5.27 4.51
CA ASP A 69 0.31 5.66 5.29
C ASP A 69 1.47 4.76 4.86
N VAL A 70 2.30 5.31 4.00
CA VAL A 70 3.56 4.70 3.58
C VAL A 70 4.43 4.51 4.83
N GLY A 71 4.32 3.32 5.39
CA GLY A 71 5.28 2.73 6.31
C GLY A 71 5.27 3.22 7.75
N MET A 72 4.24 3.92 8.27
CA MET A 72 4.25 4.39 9.68
C MET A 72 5.60 5.04 10.08
N GLY A 73 6.38 5.54 9.11
CA GLY A 73 7.82 5.77 9.32
C GLY A 73 8.07 6.88 10.32
N LYS A 74 7.10 7.80 10.39
CA LYS A 74 7.01 8.85 11.40
C LYS A 74 6.76 8.32 12.81
N TYR A 75 6.01 7.23 12.96
CA TYR A 75 5.61 6.65 14.26
C TYR A 75 6.51 5.52 14.75
N GLN A 76 7.17 4.78 13.85
CA GLN A 76 8.09 3.68 14.20
C GLN A 76 9.23 4.20 15.10
N ARG A 77 9.82 5.36 14.78
CA ARG A 77 10.86 6.01 15.61
C ARG A 77 10.34 6.70 16.87
N LEU A 78 9.09 7.16 16.93
CA LEU A 78 8.49 7.65 18.19
C LEU A 78 8.45 6.53 19.23
N LYS A 79 8.18 5.29 18.81
CA LYS A 79 8.23 4.13 19.70
C LYS A 79 9.65 3.76 20.14
N GLU A 80 10.65 3.91 19.27
CA GLU A 80 12.06 3.62 19.60
C GLU A 80 12.70 4.70 20.49
N ARG A 81 12.35 5.98 20.34
CA ARG A 81 12.93 7.07 21.16
C ARG A 81 12.37 7.16 22.58
N THR A 82 11.30 6.44 22.87
CA THR A 82 10.65 6.41 24.19
C THR A 82 11.03 5.17 25.00
N ARG A 83 11.97 4.36 24.50
CA ARG A 83 12.50 3.16 25.15
C ARG A 83 13.96 3.37 25.51
#